data_AF-A0A7Y3KXR4-F1
#
_entry.id   AF-A0A7Y3KXR4-F1
#
_cell.length_a   1.000
_cell.length_b   1.000
_cell.length_c   1.000
_cell.angle_alpha   90.00
_cell.angle_beta   90.00
_cell.angle_gamma   90.00
#
_symmetry.space_group_name_H-M   'P 1'
#
loop_
_entity.id
_entity.type
_entity.pdbx_description
1 polymer ?
#
loop_
_entity_poly.entity_id
_entity_poly.type
_entity_poly.pdbx_seq_one_letter_code
_entity_poly.pdbx_strand_id
1 'polypeptide(L)'
;MARLRRVVVPLSWMIVAGLGLAACGSAGAVNEARVACKQVNAALVLQHRSEAPGLTATERQNLAGRAMSTLLASSSAAAQATSADGSWNVLQTTIQEAERVPLTNLVPALTRICQVADSPTPYL
;
A
#
# COMPACT_ATOMS: atom_id res chain seq x y z
N MET A 1 -7.60 27.47 -47.00
CA MET A 1 -7.69 27.18 -45.54
C MET A 1 -8.54 25.91 -45.21
N ALA A 2 -8.64 24.91 -46.10
CA ALA A 2 -9.48 23.72 -45.87
C ALA A 2 -8.69 22.43 -45.55
N ARG A 3 -7.36 22.42 -45.78
CA ARG A 3 -6.51 21.23 -45.57
C ARG A 3 -5.97 21.10 -44.15
N LEU A 4 -5.80 22.20 -43.43
CA LEU A 4 -5.36 22.18 -42.03
C LEU A 4 -6.42 21.58 -41.09
N ARG A 5 -7.71 21.78 -41.40
CA ARG A 5 -8.84 21.34 -40.56
C ARG A 5 -9.05 19.81 -40.56
N ARG A 6 -8.53 19.08 -41.56
CA ARG A 6 -8.67 17.62 -41.66
C ARG A 6 -7.61 16.83 -40.87
N VAL A 7 -6.53 17.47 -40.43
CA VAL A 7 -5.43 16.81 -39.69
C VAL A 7 -5.57 16.95 -38.16
N VAL A 8 -6.33 17.94 -37.70
CA VAL A 8 -6.51 18.23 -36.26
C VAL A 8 -7.44 17.22 -35.56
N VAL A 9 -8.40 16.64 -36.29
CA VAL A 9 -9.38 15.69 -35.74
C VAL A 9 -8.74 14.37 -35.27
N PRO A 10 -7.87 13.67 -36.03
CA PRO A 10 -7.28 12.42 -35.56
C PRO A 10 -6.24 12.61 -34.46
N LEU A 11 -5.55 13.76 -34.43
CA LEU A 11 -4.53 14.05 -33.41
C LEU A 11 -5.14 14.26 -32.02
N SER A 12 -6.37 14.80 -31.97
CA SER A 12 -7.09 15.07 -30.72
C SER A 12 -7.54 13.79 -30.01
N TRP A 13 -7.86 12.72 -30.76
CA TRP A 13 -8.27 11.43 -30.19
C TRP A 13 -7.13 10.65 -29.54
N MET A 14 -5.89 10.78 -30.05
CA MET A 14 -4.72 10.13 -29.47
C MET A 14 -4.33 10.72 -28.11
N ILE A 15 -4.52 12.03 -27.92
CA ILE A 15 -4.19 12.72 -26.66
C ILE A 15 -5.19 12.33 -25.55
N VAL A 16 -6.47 12.19 -25.87
CA VAL A 16 -7.50 11.75 -24.90
C VAL A 16 -7.29 10.29 -24.48
N ALA A 17 -6.87 9.41 -25.39
CA ALA A 17 -6.54 8.02 -25.05
C ALA A 17 -5.30 7.91 -24.15
N GLY A 18 -4.28 8.77 -24.35
CA GLY A 18 -3.06 8.77 -23.52
C GLY A 18 -3.29 9.19 -22.07
N LEU A 19 -4.19 10.16 -21.83
CA LEU A 19 -4.49 10.65 -20.48
C LEU A 19 -5.29 9.64 -19.63
N GLY A 20 -6.14 8.83 -20.26
CA GLY A 20 -6.90 7.78 -19.56
C GLY A 20 -6.03 6.64 -19.04
N LEU A 21 -4.98 6.26 -19.79
CA LEU A 21 -4.06 5.20 -19.37
C LEU A 21 -3.17 5.62 -18.18
N ALA A 22 -2.70 6.88 -18.15
CA ALA A 22 -1.86 7.39 -17.06
C ALA A 22 -2.63 7.44 -15.72
N ALA A 23 -3.93 7.75 -15.76
CA ALA A 23 -4.77 7.78 -14.56
C ALA A 23 -5.03 6.37 -13.98
N CYS A 24 -5.19 5.35 -14.84
CA CYS A 24 -5.42 3.97 -14.38
C CYS A 24 -4.22 3.36 -13.65
N GLY A 25 -2.98 3.72 -14.02
CA GLY A 25 -1.77 3.22 -13.34
C GLY A 25 -1.72 3.62 -11.86
N SER A 26 -1.98 4.89 -11.57
CA SER A 26 -2.03 5.41 -10.19
C SER A 26 -3.21 4.85 -9.38
N ALA A 27 -4.39 4.72 -10.00
CA ALA A 27 -5.57 4.16 -9.34
C ALA A 27 -5.39 2.69 -8.97
N GLY A 28 -4.72 1.91 -9.84
CA GLY A 28 -4.36 0.51 -9.57
C GLY A 28 -3.37 0.38 -8.41
N ALA A 29 -2.33 1.21 -8.39
CA ALA A 29 -1.34 1.21 -7.31
C ALA A 29 -1.96 1.50 -5.94
N VAL A 30 -2.83 2.52 -5.87
CA VAL A 30 -3.57 2.88 -4.65
C VAL A 30 -4.47 1.74 -4.19
N ASN A 31 -5.15 1.05 -5.12
CA ASN A 31 -5.99 -0.09 -4.76
C ASN A 31 -5.18 -1.23 -4.12
N GLU A 32 -4.04 -1.59 -4.73
CA GLU A 32 -3.14 -2.60 -4.16
C GLU A 32 -2.54 -2.15 -2.82
N ALA A 33 -2.19 -0.86 -2.67
CA ALA A 33 -1.73 -0.31 -1.41
C ALA A 33 -2.79 -0.44 -0.30
N ARG A 34 -4.06 -0.18 -0.61
CA ARG A 34 -5.19 -0.38 0.33
C ARG A 34 -5.39 -1.85 0.68
N VAL A 35 -5.27 -2.75 -0.29
CA VAL A 35 -5.34 -4.20 -0.05
C VAL A 35 -4.23 -4.65 0.91
N ALA A 36 -3.00 -4.18 0.71
CA ALA A 36 -1.90 -4.42 1.64
C ALA A 36 -2.21 -3.83 3.03
N CYS A 37 -2.68 -2.57 3.08
CA CYS A 37 -2.98 -1.87 4.31
C CYS A 37 -4.10 -2.49 5.14
N LYS A 38 -5.06 -3.18 4.53
CA LYS A 38 -6.05 -3.98 5.26
C LYS A 38 -5.40 -5.06 6.13
N GLN A 39 -4.39 -5.75 5.59
CA GLN A 39 -3.65 -6.78 6.32
C GLN A 39 -2.68 -6.17 7.32
N VAL A 40 -2.00 -5.08 6.97
CA VAL A 40 -1.17 -4.30 7.92
C VAL A 40 -1.99 -3.90 9.14
N ASN A 41 -3.17 -3.30 8.96
CA ASN A 41 -4.02 -2.89 10.06
C ASN A 41 -4.45 -4.07 10.95
N ALA A 42 -4.76 -5.24 10.35
CA ALA A 42 -5.06 -6.45 11.11
C ALA A 42 -3.84 -6.93 11.93
N ALA A 43 -2.64 -6.88 11.36
CA ALA A 43 -1.40 -7.18 12.07
C ALA A 43 -1.15 -6.22 13.24
N LEU A 44 -1.35 -4.91 13.04
CA LEU A 44 -1.19 -3.91 14.09
C LEU A 44 -2.17 -4.12 15.25
N VAL A 45 -3.42 -4.51 14.98
CA VAL A 45 -4.39 -4.88 16.02
C VAL A 45 -3.92 -6.10 16.81
N LEU A 46 -3.39 -7.13 16.16
CA LEU A 46 -2.85 -8.31 16.83
C LEU A 46 -1.62 -7.97 17.67
N GLN A 47 -0.74 -7.12 17.15
CA GLN A 47 0.44 -6.64 17.85
C GLN A 47 0.05 -5.89 19.12
N HIS A 48 -0.90 -4.96 19.03
CA HIS A 48 -1.40 -4.23 20.19
C HIS A 48 -2.03 -5.17 21.23
N ARG A 49 -2.78 -6.19 20.80
CA ARG A 49 -3.32 -7.22 21.71
C ARG A 49 -2.21 -8.01 22.40
N SER A 50 -1.09 -8.26 21.73
CA SER A 50 0.06 -8.98 22.31
C SER A 50 0.75 -8.19 23.44
N GLU A 51 0.52 -6.88 23.51
CA GLU A 51 1.08 -5.99 24.53
C GLU A 51 0.14 -5.80 25.73
N ALA A 52 -1.06 -6.39 25.70
CA ALA A 52 -2.04 -6.26 26.76
C ALA A 52 -1.50 -6.81 28.09
N PRO A 53 -1.78 -6.14 29.23
CA PRO A 53 -1.41 -6.64 30.54
C PRO A 53 -2.19 -7.93 30.86
N GLY A 54 -1.61 -8.77 31.73
CA GLY A 54 -2.25 -10.01 32.19
C GLY A 54 -2.07 -11.22 31.27
N LEU A 55 -1.38 -11.07 30.13
CA LEU A 55 -1.06 -12.19 29.24
C LEU A 55 0.16 -13.00 29.72
N THR A 56 0.03 -14.32 29.64
CA THR A 56 1.16 -15.25 29.77
C THR A 56 2.19 -15.01 28.66
N ALA A 57 3.43 -15.45 28.86
CA ALA A 57 4.47 -15.34 27.83
C ALA A 57 4.06 -16.04 26.52
N THR A 58 3.45 -17.22 26.63
CA THR A 58 2.97 -18.01 25.49
C THR A 58 1.87 -17.30 24.70
N GLU A 59 0.90 -16.69 25.37
CA GLU A 59 -0.17 -15.93 24.69
C GLU A 59 0.39 -14.71 23.95
N ARG A 60 1.33 -13.98 24.57
CA ARG A 60 2.00 -12.84 23.92
C ARG A 60 2.74 -13.28 22.67
N GLN A 61 3.53 -14.36 22.76
CA GLN A 61 4.27 -14.90 21.61
C GLN A 61 3.34 -15.37 20.50
N ASN A 62 2.22 -16.02 20.84
CA ASN A 62 1.24 -16.46 19.85
C ASN A 62 0.58 -15.27 19.13
N LEU A 63 0.21 -14.21 19.86
CA LEU A 63 -0.36 -13.00 19.27
C LEU A 63 0.65 -12.26 18.40
N ALA A 64 1.88 -12.08 18.87
CA ALA A 64 2.97 -11.45 18.11
C ALA A 64 3.32 -12.26 16.85
N GLY A 65 3.39 -13.59 16.95
CA GLY A 65 3.61 -14.46 15.79
C GLY A 65 2.50 -14.36 14.75
N ARG A 66 1.23 -14.29 15.18
CA ARG A 66 0.09 -14.05 14.28
C ARG A 66 0.12 -12.65 13.68
N ALA A 67 0.54 -11.63 14.43
CA ALA A 67 0.71 -10.29 13.90
C ALA A 67 1.74 -10.29 12.77
N MET A 68 2.89 -10.93 12.98
CA MET A 68 3.94 -11.05 11.95
C MET A 68 3.46 -11.80 10.71
N SER A 69 2.83 -12.97 10.86
CA SER A 69 2.35 -13.73 9.70
C SER A 69 1.29 -12.97 8.90
N THR A 70 0.40 -12.24 9.60
CA THR A 70 -0.60 -11.38 8.97
C THR A 70 0.04 -10.20 8.24
N LEU A 71 1.09 -9.62 8.80
CA LEU A 71 1.84 -8.54 8.15
C LEU A 71 2.52 -9.03 6.88
N LEU A 72 3.23 -10.15 6.93
CA LEU A 72 3.96 -10.70 5.77
C LEU A 72 3.03 -11.15 4.64
N ALA A 73 1.78 -11.51 4.95
CA ALA A 73 0.76 -11.79 3.95
C ALA A 73 0.35 -10.54 3.13
N SER A 74 0.69 -9.33 3.58
CA SER A 74 0.50 -8.08 2.83
C SER A 74 1.56 -7.83 1.74
N SER A 75 2.69 -8.53 1.78
CA SER A 75 3.87 -8.26 0.94
C SER A 75 3.59 -8.30 -0.56
N SER A 76 2.74 -9.22 -1.03
CA SER A 76 2.40 -9.35 -2.45
C SER A 76 1.65 -8.12 -2.97
N ALA A 77 0.63 -7.64 -2.25
CA ALA A 77 -0.12 -6.45 -2.63
C ALA A 77 0.76 -5.18 -2.54
N ALA A 78 1.63 -5.09 -1.52
CA ALA A 78 2.58 -3.99 -1.42
C ALA A 78 3.57 -3.98 -2.61
N ALA A 79 4.08 -5.14 -3.03
CA ALA A 79 4.95 -5.25 -4.19
C ALA A 79 4.25 -4.88 -5.51
N GLN A 80 2.97 -5.25 -5.67
CA GLN A 80 2.16 -4.85 -6.82
C GLN A 80 1.93 -3.33 -6.83
N ALA A 81 1.64 -2.73 -5.68
CA ALA A 81 1.52 -1.28 -5.55
C ALA A 81 2.82 -0.57 -5.96
N THR A 82 3.97 -1.01 -5.43
CA THR A 82 5.31 -0.49 -5.81
C THR A 82 5.59 -0.63 -7.30
N SER A 83 5.20 -1.76 -7.91
CA SER A 83 5.43 -2.03 -9.33
C SER A 83 4.58 -1.14 -10.22
N ALA A 84 3.35 -0.82 -9.80
CA ALA A 84 2.46 0.08 -10.52
C ALA A 84 2.83 1.56 -10.31
N ASP A 85 3.28 1.92 -9.11
CA ASP A 85 3.75 3.26 -8.74
C ASP A 85 4.82 3.16 -7.65
N GLY A 86 6.05 3.54 -8.00
CA GLY A 86 7.22 3.45 -7.13
C GLY A 86 7.13 4.29 -5.84
N SER A 87 6.20 5.24 -5.73
CA SER A 87 5.96 5.97 -4.48
C SER A 87 5.56 5.05 -3.32
N TRP A 88 4.94 3.90 -3.61
CA TRP A 88 4.57 2.88 -2.62
C TRP A 88 5.72 1.98 -2.18
N ASN A 89 6.94 2.16 -2.70
CA ASN A 89 8.10 1.37 -2.28
C ASN A 89 8.33 1.42 -0.76
N VAL A 90 8.03 2.54 -0.12
CA VAL A 90 8.14 2.68 1.35
C VAL A 90 7.23 1.72 2.11
N LEU A 91 6.06 1.38 1.58
CA LEU A 91 5.16 0.39 2.19
C LEU A 91 5.82 -0.99 2.17
N GLN A 92 6.30 -1.40 0.99
CA GLN A 92 6.95 -2.70 0.79
C GLN A 92 8.21 -2.84 1.63
N THR A 93 9.09 -1.83 1.64
CA THR A 93 10.32 -1.87 2.43
C THR A 93 10.02 -1.89 3.93
N THR A 94 9.05 -1.09 4.40
CA THR A 94 8.67 -1.12 5.83
C THR A 94 8.12 -2.48 6.24
N ILE A 95 7.35 -3.16 5.38
CA ILE A 95 6.91 -4.54 5.63
C ILE A 95 8.10 -5.51 5.70
N GLN A 96 9.05 -5.41 4.77
CA GLN A 96 10.25 -6.27 4.73
C GLN A 96 11.16 -6.05 5.95
N GLU A 97 11.27 -4.81 6.45
CA GLU A 97 12.03 -4.52 7.66
C GLU A 97 11.46 -5.23 8.89
N ALA A 98 10.17 -5.59 8.90
CA ALA A 98 9.59 -6.33 10.02
C ALA A 98 10.26 -7.69 10.24
N GLU A 99 10.85 -8.30 9.21
CA GLU A 99 11.62 -9.55 9.38
C GLU A 99 12.90 -9.36 10.20
N ARG A 100 13.40 -8.12 10.29
CA ARG A 100 14.68 -7.78 10.91
C ARG A 100 14.52 -7.04 12.22
N VAL A 101 13.46 -6.24 12.36
CA VAL A 101 13.21 -5.42 13.55
C VAL A 101 11.86 -5.73 14.18
N PRO A 102 11.71 -5.57 15.50
CA PRO A 102 10.43 -5.77 16.17
C PRO A 102 9.32 -4.92 15.55
N LEU A 103 8.16 -5.53 15.29
CA LEU A 103 7.00 -4.87 14.69
C LEU A 103 6.58 -3.61 15.46
N THR A 104 6.75 -3.60 16.79
CA THR A 104 6.49 -2.45 17.66
C THR A 104 7.18 -1.16 17.19
N ASN A 105 8.40 -1.28 16.65
CA ASN A 105 9.17 -0.14 16.16
C ASN A 105 8.66 0.37 14.81
N LEU A 106 7.90 -0.46 14.08
CA LEU A 106 7.37 -0.15 12.76
C LEU A 106 5.90 0.32 12.80
N VAL A 107 5.20 0.09 13.92
CA VAL A 107 3.80 0.50 14.11
C VAL A 107 3.56 1.96 13.66
N PRO A 108 4.36 2.97 14.05
CA PRO A 108 4.08 4.35 13.66
C PRO A 108 4.21 4.59 12.14
N ALA A 109 5.22 3.99 11.52
CA ALA A 109 5.47 4.11 10.09
C ALA A 109 4.36 3.44 9.28
N LEU A 110 4.05 2.19 9.59
CA LEU A 110 2.98 1.42 8.94
C LEU A 110 1.62 2.11 9.08
N THR A 111 1.32 2.62 10.28
CA THR A 111 0.07 3.37 10.54
C THR A 111 -0.02 4.60 9.63
N ARG A 112 1.04 5.41 9.56
CA ARG A 112 1.06 6.63 8.74
C ARG A 112 0.91 6.30 7.25
N ILE A 113 1.66 5.32 6.74
CA ILE A 113 1.61 4.93 5.33
C ILE A 113 0.18 4.48 4.96
N CYS A 114 -0.48 3.71 5.83
CA CYS A 114 -1.84 3.26 5.57
C CYS A 114 -2.90 4.36 5.71
N GLN A 115 -2.70 5.34 6.59
CA GLN A 115 -3.54 6.55 6.61
C GLN A 115 -3.47 7.32 5.29
N VAL A 116 -2.28 7.39 4.68
CA VAL A 116 -2.12 8.02 3.36
C VAL A 116 -2.87 7.21 2.29
N ALA A 117 -2.73 5.88 2.27
CA ALA A 117 -3.42 5.01 1.31
C ALA A 117 -4.95 5.11 1.39
N ASP A 118 -5.49 5.24 2.61
CA ASP A 118 -6.92 5.36 2.86
C ASP A 118 -7.45 6.80 2.69
N SER A 119 -6.58 7.78 2.43
CA SER A 119 -6.98 9.17 2.26
C SER A 119 -7.69 9.42 0.90
N PRO A 120 -8.46 10.52 0.77
CA PRO A 120 -9.10 10.91 -0.49
C PRO A 120 -8.10 11.27 -1.60
N THR A 121 -6.90 11.69 -1.22
CA THR A 121 -5.80 12.06 -2.11
C THR A 121 -4.55 11.28 -1.71
N PRO A 122 -4.50 9.98 -2.02
CA PRO A 122 -3.43 9.10 -1.56
C PRO A 122 -2.15 9.35 -2.38
N TYR A 123 -1.25 10.13 -1.80
CA TYR A 123 0.10 10.37 -2.30
C TYR A 123 1.09 10.42 -1.14
N LEU A 124 2.24 9.74 -1.30
CA LEU A 124 3.30 9.64 -0.30
C LEU A 124 4.38 10.72 -0.50
#